data_AF-A0A8X6UBM1-F1
#
_entry.id   AF-A0A8X6UBM1-F1
#
_cell.length_a   1.000
_cell.length_b   1.000
_cell.length_c   1.000
_cell.angle_alpha   90.00
_cell.angle_beta   90.00
_cell.angle_gamma   90.00
#
_symmetry.space_group_name_H-M   'P 1'
#
loop_
_entity.id
_entity.type
_entity.pdbx_description
1 polymer ?
#
loop_
_entity_poly.entity_id
_entity_poly.type
_entity_poly.pdbx_seq_one_letter_code
_entity_poly.pdbx_strand_id
1 'polypeptide(L)'
;MRPELSSDHYPVIFTIHLQDFVSPPYYNIKFTNWKKFQNHLAIIIPGNPPISTIQELDAAASNFSTLYSRAIETSSTNKYIHHLVYTIPYQRNSMKKLKKKIALEKDGKKH
;
A
#
# COMPACT_ATOMS: atom_id res chain seq x y z
N MET A 1 -17.94 -13.24 -36.96
CA MET A 1 -16.77 -12.65 -36.29
C MET A 1 -17.25 -11.84 -35.10
N ARG A 2 -16.83 -12.17 -33.87
CA ARG A 2 -17.02 -11.30 -32.70
C ARG A 2 -15.64 -10.87 -32.21
N PRO A 3 -15.25 -9.59 -32.38
CA PRO A 3 -13.92 -9.12 -32.06
C PRO A 3 -13.92 -8.51 -30.66
N GLU A 4 -14.04 -9.28 -29.60
CA GLU A 4 -13.92 -8.73 -28.23
C GLU A 4 -13.40 -9.85 -27.33
N LEU A 5 -12.32 -9.59 -26.57
CA LEU A 5 -11.60 -10.46 -25.62
C LEU A 5 -10.21 -10.99 -26.05
N SER A 6 -9.47 -10.28 -26.90
CA SER A 6 -8.04 -10.55 -27.09
C SER A 6 -7.17 -9.82 -26.06
N SER A 7 -7.37 -10.11 -24.77
CA SER A 7 -6.32 -9.84 -23.78
C SER A 7 -5.30 -10.98 -23.88
N ASP A 8 -4.02 -10.63 -23.90
CA ASP A 8 -2.88 -11.54 -23.78
C ASP A 8 -2.76 -12.17 -22.37
N HIS A 9 -3.58 -11.71 -21.42
CA HIS A 9 -3.63 -12.22 -20.05
C HIS A 9 -4.88 -13.07 -19.81
N TYR A 10 -4.69 -14.28 -19.26
CA TYR A 10 -5.79 -15.10 -18.75
C TYR A 10 -6.27 -14.60 -17.38
N PRO A 11 -7.58 -14.59 -17.10
CA PRO A 11 -8.08 -14.23 -15.79
C PRO A 11 -7.64 -15.27 -14.76
N VAL A 12 -7.02 -14.82 -13.67
CA VAL A 12 -6.72 -15.66 -12.51
C VAL A 12 -7.93 -15.67 -11.59
N ILE A 13 -8.49 -16.85 -11.35
CA ILE A 13 -9.65 -17.05 -10.47
C ILE A 13 -9.18 -17.72 -9.18
N PHE A 14 -9.41 -17.07 -8.05
CA PHE A 14 -9.16 -17.63 -6.71
C PHE A 14 -10.47 -17.77 -5.94
N THR A 15 -10.56 -18.86 -5.16
CA THR A 15 -11.66 -19.09 -4.22
C THR A 15 -11.08 -18.96 -2.82
N ILE A 16 -11.60 -18.00 -2.04
CA ILE A 16 -11.17 -17.76 -0.66
C ILE A 16 -12.26 -18.30 0.26
N HIS A 17 -11.88 -19.25 1.11
CA HIS A 17 -12.74 -19.72 2.21
C HIS A 17 -12.48 -18.82 3.41
N LEU A 18 -13.43 -17.93 3.71
CA LEU A 18 -13.38 -17.10 4.91
C LEU A 18 -13.89 -17.92 6.10
N GLN A 19 -13.05 -18.12 7.11
CA GLN A 19 -13.55 -18.42 8.46
C GLN A 19 -13.93 -17.10 9.13
N ASP A 20 -14.96 -17.11 9.97
CA ASP A 20 -15.35 -15.94 10.75
C ASP A 20 -14.19 -15.58 11.70
N PHE A 21 -13.41 -14.58 11.33
CA PHE A 21 -12.37 -14.04 12.18
C PHE A 21 -13.03 -13.36 13.39
N VAL A 22 -12.74 -13.86 14.59
CA VAL A 22 -13.27 -13.35 15.87
C VAL A 22 -12.79 -11.92 16.18
N SER A 23 -11.74 -11.44 15.51
CA SER A 23 -11.31 -10.04 15.60
C SER A 23 -10.62 -9.59 14.30
N PRO A 24 -10.93 -8.39 13.78
CA PRO A 24 -10.23 -7.86 12.61
C PRO A 24 -8.73 -7.69 12.91
N PRO A 25 -7.83 -8.02 11.94
CA PRO A 25 -6.41 -7.80 12.13
C PRO A 25 -6.13 -6.31 12.33
N TYR A 26 -5.29 -6.02 13.33
CA TYR A 26 -4.80 -4.68 13.60
C TYR A 26 -3.55 -4.43 12.76
N TYR A 27 -3.53 -3.36 12.00
CA TYR A 27 -2.34 -2.92 11.29
C TYR A 27 -1.73 -1.73 12.01
N ASN A 28 -0.47 -1.85 12.38
CA ASN A 28 0.34 -0.73 12.82
C ASN A 28 1.01 -0.09 11.60
N ILE A 29 0.48 1.05 11.16
CA ILE A 29 0.98 1.75 9.98
C ILE A 29 1.68 3.03 10.44
N LYS A 30 2.93 3.20 10.01
CA LYS A 30 3.67 4.44 10.21
C LYS A 30 3.25 5.46 9.17
N PHE A 31 2.72 6.60 9.62
CA PHE A 31 2.30 7.71 8.78
C PHE A 31 3.19 8.94 9.02
N THR A 32 3.72 9.52 7.95
CA THR A 32 4.56 10.74 8.04
C THR A 32 3.77 11.95 7.56
N ASN A 33 3.71 13.01 8.37
CA ASN A 33 3.23 14.32 7.92
C ASN A 33 4.35 15.05 7.16
N TRP A 34 4.30 15.00 5.84
CA TRP A 34 5.34 15.60 4.97
C TRP A 34 5.46 17.12 5.10
N LYS A 35 4.35 17.84 5.32
CA LYS A 35 4.40 19.29 5.54
C LYS A 35 5.12 19.63 6.85
N LYS A 36 4.81 18.90 7.92
CA LYS A 36 5.50 19.04 9.21
C LYS A 36 6.98 18.69 9.09
N PHE A 37 7.29 17.62 8.35
CA PHE A 37 8.66 17.21 8.06
C PHE A 37 9.45 18.30 7.33
N GLN A 38 8.90 18.89 6.26
CA GLN A 38 9.53 19.99 5.54
C GLN A 38 9.78 21.21 6.42
N ASN A 39 8.79 21.60 7.24
CA ASN A 39 8.96 22.69 8.18
C ASN A 39 10.07 22.40 9.21
N HIS A 40 10.14 21.17 9.71
CA HIS A 40 11.22 20.75 10.60
C HIS A 40 12.58 20.79 9.90
N LEU A 41 12.72 20.25 8.69
CA LEU A 41 13.98 20.32 7.96
C LEU A 41 14.45 21.76 7.77
N ALA A 42 13.55 22.67 7.38
CA ALA A 42 13.88 24.07 7.14
C ALA A 42 14.37 24.82 8.39
N ILE A 43 13.95 24.40 9.59
CA ILE A 43 14.35 25.03 10.86
C ILE A 43 15.63 24.38 11.41
N ILE A 44 15.73 23.06 11.31
CA ILE A 44 16.70 22.29 12.08
C ILE A 44 17.98 22.04 11.28
N ILE A 45 17.91 21.88 9.95
CA ILE A 45 19.11 21.66 9.14
C ILE A 45 19.87 22.98 9.06
N PRO A 46 21.11 23.05 9.58
CA PRO A 46 21.95 24.22 9.37
C PRO A 46 22.17 24.37 7.86
N GLY A 47 22.19 25.62 7.37
CA GLY A 47 22.67 25.89 6.02
C GLY A 47 24.11 25.36 5.83
N ASN A 48 24.69 25.54 4.64
CA ASN A 48 26.02 24.98 4.36
C ASN A 48 27.07 25.47 5.37
N PRO A 49 27.59 24.59 6.24
CA PRO A 49 28.63 24.96 7.18
C PRO A 49 29.94 25.20 6.42
N PRO A 50 30.83 26.09 6.92
CA PRO A 50 32.18 26.17 6.40
C PRO A 50 32.90 24.86 6.71
N ILE A 51 33.43 24.19 5.68
CA ILE A 51 34.15 22.92 5.78
C ILE A 51 35.53 23.15 5.20
N SER A 52 36.56 23.03 6.05
CA SER A 52 37.97 23.20 5.69
C SER A 52 38.79 21.92 5.94
N THR A 53 38.26 20.98 6.73
CA THR A 53 38.93 19.70 7.04
C THR A 53 38.03 18.49 6.81
N ILE A 54 38.65 17.30 6.67
CA ILE A 54 37.92 16.03 6.56
C ILE A 54 37.12 15.75 7.85
N GLN A 55 37.68 16.07 9.01
CA GLN A 55 36.99 15.88 10.30
C GLN A 55 35.73 16.73 10.40
N GLU A 56 35.77 17.98 9.90
CA GLU A 56 34.60 18.86 9.83
C GLU A 56 33.55 18.32 8.85
N LEU A 57 33.98 17.74 7.72
CA LEU A 57 33.08 17.09 6.77
C LEU A 57 32.33 15.92 7.42
N ASP A 58 33.07 15.03 8.08
CA ASP A 58 32.49 13.85 8.75
C ASP A 58 31.52 14.28 9.86
N ALA A 59 31.88 15.30 10.64
CA ALA A 59 31.02 15.86 11.67
C ALA A 59 29.74 16.48 11.08
N ALA A 60 29.85 17.25 9.99
CA ALA A 60 28.71 17.85 9.31
C ALA A 60 27.75 16.77 8.74
N ALA A 61 28.29 15.72 8.11
CA ALA A 61 27.50 14.62 7.55
C ALA A 61 26.78 13.82 8.65
N SER A 62 27.47 13.54 9.76
CA SER A 62 26.91 12.87 10.93
C SER A 62 25.78 13.69 11.57
N ASN A 63 26.01 15.00 11.74
CA ASN A 63 25.01 15.91 12.27
C ASN A 63 23.79 15.98 11.35
N PHE A 64 23.99 16.15 10.04
CA PHE A 64 22.90 16.15 9.06
C PHE A 64 22.06 14.87 9.14
N SER A 65 22.70 13.70 9.18
CA SER A 65 22.02 12.40 9.28
C SER A 65 21.19 12.29 10.56
N THR A 66 21.74 12.77 11.67
CA THR A 66 21.06 12.81 12.98
C THR A 66 19.82 13.72 12.93
N LEU A 67 19.97 14.92 12.38
CA LEU A 67 18.90 15.90 12.28
C LEU A 67 17.78 15.44 11.33
N TYR A 68 18.14 14.81 10.21
CA TYR A 68 17.19 14.20 9.27
C TYR A 68 16.37 13.10 9.96
N SER A 69 17.04 12.20 10.68
CA SER A 69 16.41 11.09 11.40
C SER A 69 15.45 11.61 12.49
N ARG A 70 15.87 12.64 13.22
CA ARG A 70 15.02 13.32 14.20
C ARG A 70 13.81 13.99 13.53
N ALA A 71 13.99 14.65 12.39
CA ALA A 71 12.90 15.30 11.68
C ALA A 71 11.85 14.29 11.21
N ILE A 72 12.27 13.13 10.68
CA ILE A 72 11.34 12.10 10.21
C ILE A 72 10.58 11.47 11.39
N GLU A 73 11.25 11.18 12.50
CA GLU A 73 10.62 10.62 13.70
C GLU A 73 9.60 11.58 14.31
N THR A 74 9.95 12.85 14.45
CA THR A 74 9.06 13.88 15.03
C THR A 74 7.84 14.17 14.14
N SER A 75 7.98 13.91 12.84
CA SER A 75 6.92 14.09 11.83
C SER A 75 6.11 12.84 11.57
N SER A 76 6.56 11.70 12.10
CA SER A 76 5.90 10.41 11.97
C SER A 76 5.01 10.12 13.16
N THR A 77 3.93 9.41 12.92
CA THR A 77 3.08 8.84 13.97
C THR A 77 2.65 7.45 13.56
N ASN A 78 2.56 6.54 14.53
CA ASN A 78 2.01 5.22 14.32
C ASN A 78 0.49 5.30 14.51
N LYS A 79 -0.25 4.81 13.52
CA LYS A 79 -1.70 4.69 13.60
C LYS A 79 -2.07 3.22 13.58
N TYR A 80 -2.83 2.83 14.59
CA TYR A 80 -3.53 1.56 14.59
C TYR A 80 -4.79 1.71 13.76
N ILE A 81 -4.82 1.05 12.61
CA ILE A 81 -6.01 1.03 11.76
C ILE A 81 -6.72 -0.29 11.99
N HIS A 82 -7.94 -0.20 12.49
CA HIS A 82 -8.89 -1.30 12.44
C HIS A 82 -9.42 -1.37 11.02
N HIS A 83 -9.31 -2.52 10.37
CA HIS A 83 -10.06 -2.72 9.15
C HIS A 83 -11.56 -2.73 9.51
N LEU A 84 -12.37 -1.93 8.81
CA LEU A 84 -13.79 -2.24 8.71
C LEU A 84 -13.86 -3.65 8.13
N VAL A 85 -14.57 -4.56 8.80
CA VAL A 85 -14.94 -5.84 8.21
C VAL A 85 -15.73 -5.48 6.96
N TYR A 86 -15.08 -5.56 5.79
CA TYR A 86 -15.79 -5.46 4.52
C TYR A 86 -16.62 -6.73 4.44
N THR A 87 -17.88 -6.64 4.83
CA THR A 87 -18.90 -7.55 4.34
C THR A 87 -18.90 -7.37 2.84
N ILE A 88 -18.15 -8.23 2.13
CA ILE A 88 -18.33 -8.37 0.69
C ILE A 88 -19.80 -8.78 0.55
N PRO A 89 -20.69 -7.93 -0.02
CA PRO A 89 -22.06 -8.34 -0.19
C PRO A 89 -22.01 -9.58 -1.07
N TYR A 90 -22.39 -10.72 -0.52
CA TYR A 90 -22.41 -11.98 -1.25
C TYR A 90 -23.35 -11.80 -2.45
N GLN A 91 -22.80 -11.45 -3.61
CA GLN A 91 -23.57 -11.23 -4.82
C GLN A 91 -23.94 -12.60 -5.41
N ARG A 92 -24.86 -13.28 -4.74
CA ARG A 92 -25.44 -14.59 -5.11
C ARG A 92 -25.88 -14.63 -6.57
N ASN A 93 -26.28 -13.48 -7.12
CA ASN A 93 -26.74 -13.32 -8.51
C ASN A 93 -25.58 -13.28 -9.52
N SER A 94 -24.41 -12.75 -9.15
CA SER A 94 -23.23 -12.65 -10.02
C SER A 94 -22.60 -14.02 -10.24
N MET A 95 -22.54 -14.86 -9.20
CA MET A 95 -22.07 -16.25 -9.29
C MET A 95 -23.02 -17.14 -10.10
N LYS A 96 -24.34 -16.97 -9.97
CA LYS A 96 -25.32 -17.69 -10.80
C LYS A 96 -25.17 -17.34 -12.28
N LYS A 97 -24.98 -16.05 -12.61
CA LYS A 97 -24.75 -15.59 -13.99
C LYS A 97 -23.45 -16.18 -14.57
N LEU A 98 -22.36 -16.19 -13.81
CA LEU A 98 -21.08 -16.76 -14.25
C LEU A 98 -21.19 -18.27 -14.49
N LYS A 99 -21.78 -19.03 -13.57
CA LYS A 99 -22.00 -20.48 -13.74
C LYS A 99 -22.85 -20.79 -14.97
N LYS A 100 -23.91 -20.00 -15.22
CA LYS A 100 -24.76 -20.16 -16.40
C LYS A 100 -23.99 -19.89 -17.69
N LYS A 101 -23.13 -18.85 -17.71
CA LYS A 101 -22.27 -18.53 -18.87
C LYS A 101 -21.25 -19.65 -19.17
N ILE A 102 -20.62 -20.19 -18.13
CA ILE A 102 -19.66 -21.31 -18.26
C ILE A 102 -20.36 -22.57 -18.77
N ALA A 103 -21.58 -22.87 -18.31
CA ALA A 103 -22.34 -24.02 -18.80
C ALA A 103 -22.71 -23.88 -20.29
N LEU A 104 -23.17 -22.68 -20.69
CA LEU A 104 -23.51 -22.38 -22.09
C LEU A 104 -22.30 -22.48 -23.03
N GLU A 105 -21.10 -22.08 -22.59
CA GLU A 105 -19.86 -22.23 -23.37
C GLU A 105 -19.39 -23.69 -23.48
N LYS A 106 -19.74 -24.56 -22.51
CA LYS A 106 -19.42 -25.99 -22.56
C LYS A 106 -20.38 -26.76 -23.46
N ASP A 107 -21.66 -26.40 -23.49
CA ASP A 107 -22.65 -27.03 -24.36
C ASP A 107 -22.51 -26.59 -25.83
N GLY A 108 -22.10 -25.33 -26.08
CA GLY A 108 -21.83 -24.83 -27.43
C GLY A 108 -20.55 -25.36 -28.10
N LYS A 109 -19.74 -26.18 -27.42
CA LYS A 109 -18.53 -26.83 -27.96
C LYS A 109 -18.73 -28.32 -28.31
N LYS A 110 -19.96 -28.83 -28.24
CA LYS A 110 -20.31 -30.25 -28.52
C LYS A 110 -20.88 -30.51 -29.92
N HIS A 111 -20.61 -29.65 -30.91
CA HIS A 111 -20.89 -29.92 -32.32
C HIS A 111 -19.75 -29.41 -33.20
#